data_AF-A0A9J7ELZ0-F1
#
_entry.id   AF-A0A9J7ELZ0-F1
#
_cell.length_a   1.000
_cell.length_b   1.000
_cell.length_c   1.000
_cell.angle_alpha   90.00
_cell.angle_beta   90.00
_cell.angle_gamma   90.00
#
_symmetry.space_group_name_H-M   'P 1'
#
loop_
_entity.id
_entity.type
_entity.pdbx_description
1 polymer ?
#
loop_
_entity_poly.entity_id
_entity_poly.type
_entity_poly.pdbx_seq_one_letter_code
_entity_poly.pdbx_strand_id
1 'polypeptide(L)'
;MNLDNIVFSGKIFNIAYPGHITRVVELDPIPAHHTWPFTREGLHDWYHSYYLMYNDDRFQKFNSGLETAPKYSYEKAQQLMMHTRGLSKEATEHILERCLIPAGDGLYRFTFDQRMKEVSVFPFSGEMLEKIYTTTTTPTFCVLAKKMIEVGVYEPVPFIMDEKAWPHGNYKYKIVDGSHDVHIDNPEYMADDISNFILEGAKAKLNSIVKVASQRK
;
A
#
# COMPACT_ATOMS: atom_id res chain seq x y z
N MET A 1 -8.67 -6.34 24.01
CA MET A 1 -9.01 -6.57 22.60
C MET A 1 -7.88 -5.92 21.81
N ASN A 2 -6.86 -6.70 21.44
CA ASN A 2 -5.67 -6.19 20.77
C ASN A 2 -5.96 -6.02 19.28
N LEU A 3 -5.85 -4.79 18.78
CA LEU A 3 -6.09 -4.39 17.38
C LEU A 3 -4.85 -4.62 16.50
N ASP A 4 -4.04 -5.64 16.79
CA ASP A 4 -2.64 -5.67 16.36
C ASP A 4 -2.40 -6.00 14.87
N ASN A 5 -3.44 -6.22 14.05
CA ASN A 5 -3.25 -6.64 12.63
C ASN A 5 -4.16 -5.96 11.60
N ILE A 6 -4.70 -4.77 11.88
CA ILE A 6 -5.40 -4.01 10.82
C ILE A 6 -4.37 -3.12 10.11
N VAL A 7 -4.02 -3.49 8.87
CA VAL A 7 -3.34 -2.57 7.95
C VAL A 7 -4.34 -1.49 7.57
N PHE A 8 -4.42 -0.42 8.37
CA PHE A 8 -5.16 0.78 7.99
C PHE A 8 -4.40 1.46 6.87
N SER A 9 -4.88 1.30 5.63
CA SER A 9 -4.46 2.17 4.53
C SER A 9 -4.70 3.61 4.94
N GLY A 10 -3.73 4.50 4.71
CA GLY A 10 -3.88 5.95 4.96
C GLY A 10 -5.13 6.53 4.30
N LYS A 11 -5.63 5.88 3.25
CA LYS A 11 -6.90 6.18 2.57
C LYS A 11 -8.13 6.02 3.49
N ILE A 12 -8.20 4.93 4.27
CA ILE A 12 -9.31 4.69 5.21
C ILE A 12 -9.25 5.71 6.35
N PHE A 13 -8.04 6.00 6.86
CA PHE A 13 -7.87 7.04 7.88
C PHE A 13 -8.34 8.40 7.35
N ASN A 14 -7.97 8.76 6.12
CA ASN A 14 -8.37 10.02 5.51
C ASN A 14 -9.90 10.16 5.40
N ILE A 15 -10.59 9.06 5.05
CA ILE A 15 -12.05 9.02 4.95
C ILE A 15 -12.69 9.12 6.35
N ALA A 16 -12.13 8.42 7.35
CA ALA A 16 -12.65 8.44 8.72
C ALA A 16 -12.41 9.78 9.43
N TYR A 17 -11.33 10.48 9.10
CA TYR A 17 -10.90 11.73 9.73
C TYR A 17 -10.62 12.83 8.70
N PRO A 18 -11.65 13.29 7.96
CA PRO A 18 -11.48 14.27 6.90
C PRO A 18 -10.82 15.55 7.43
N GLY A 19 -9.94 16.15 6.63
CA GLY A 19 -9.23 17.39 6.95
C GLY A 19 -7.94 17.23 7.77
N HIS A 20 -7.62 16.03 8.27
CA HIS A 20 -6.34 15.76 8.95
C HIS A 20 -5.19 15.58 7.96
N ILE A 21 -5.48 14.98 6.80
CA ILE A 21 -4.53 14.83 5.70
C ILE A 21 -4.84 15.89 4.65
N THR A 22 -3.83 16.67 4.27
CA THR A 22 -4.00 17.74 3.28
C THR A 22 -3.83 17.26 1.85
N ARG A 23 -3.06 16.18 1.64
CA ARG A 23 -2.76 15.56 0.35
C ARG A 23 -2.41 14.08 0.54
N VAL A 24 -2.79 13.23 -0.40
CA VAL A 24 -2.48 11.79 -0.40
C VAL A 24 -1.66 11.46 -1.64
N VAL A 25 -0.57 10.71 -1.46
CA VAL A 25 0.18 10.09 -2.55
C VAL A 25 0.03 8.58 -2.40
N GLU A 26 -0.46 7.93 -3.44
CA GLU A 26 -0.64 6.49 -3.50
C GLU A 26 0.40 5.90 -4.45
N LEU A 27 1.20 4.96 -3.97
CA LEU A 27 2.23 4.27 -4.76
C LEU A 27 1.76 2.85 -4.99
N ASP A 28 1.33 2.58 -6.22
CA ASP A 28 0.77 1.32 -6.70
C ASP A 28 -0.10 0.60 -5.64
N PRO A 29 -1.25 1.19 -5.26
CA PRO A 29 -1.97 0.86 -4.02
C PRO A 29 -2.81 -0.42 -4.12
N ILE A 30 -2.23 -1.52 -4.60
CA ILE A 30 -2.90 -2.83 -4.79
C ILE A 30 -3.67 -3.26 -3.54
N PRO A 31 -3.09 -3.27 -2.31
CA PRO A 31 -3.82 -3.78 -1.15
C PRO A 31 -5.05 -2.93 -0.79
N ALA A 32 -5.02 -1.63 -1.06
CA ALA A 32 -6.15 -0.75 -0.82
C ALA A 32 -7.30 -0.97 -1.80
N HIS A 33 -7.01 -1.54 -2.98
CA HIS A 33 -7.97 -1.77 -4.06
C HIS A 33 -8.28 -3.26 -4.27
N HIS A 34 -7.92 -4.10 -3.30
CA HIS A 34 -8.25 -5.51 -3.33
C HIS A 34 -9.78 -5.69 -3.24
N THR A 35 -10.35 -6.46 -4.17
CA THR A 35 -11.79 -6.66 -4.28
C THR A 35 -12.18 -8.12 -4.19
N TRP A 36 -13.39 -8.38 -3.72
CA TRP A 36 -14.05 -9.68 -3.80
C TRP A 36 -15.36 -9.56 -4.58
N PRO A 37 -15.76 -10.58 -5.36
CA PRO A 37 -17.08 -10.59 -5.99
C PRO A 37 -18.16 -10.51 -4.91
N PHE A 38 -19.11 -9.57 -5.06
CA PHE A 38 -20.23 -9.44 -4.13
C PHE A 38 -21.36 -10.40 -4.48
N THR A 39 -21.02 -11.69 -4.49
CA THR A 39 -21.93 -12.82 -4.72
C THR A 39 -21.85 -13.79 -3.54
N ARG A 40 -22.77 -14.76 -3.49
CA ARG A 40 -22.71 -15.83 -2.48
C ARG A 40 -21.40 -16.60 -2.57
N GLU A 41 -20.97 -16.91 -3.78
CA GLU A 41 -19.74 -17.63 -4.07
C GLU A 41 -18.51 -16.79 -3.71
N GLY A 42 -18.50 -15.50 -4.07
CA GLY A 42 -17.40 -14.61 -3.70
C GLY A 42 -17.25 -14.42 -2.19
N LEU A 43 -18.37 -14.36 -1.46
CA LEU A 43 -18.33 -14.31 0.01
C LEU A 43 -17.85 -15.64 0.61
N HIS A 44 -18.27 -16.77 0.05
CA HIS A 44 -17.76 -18.09 0.43
C HIS A 44 -16.24 -18.16 0.23
N ASP A 45 -15.75 -17.75 -0.94
CA ASP A 45 -14.34 -17.81 -1.28
C ASP A 45 -13.50 -16.84 -0.45
N TRP A 46 -14.00 -15.62 -0.20
CA TRP A 46 -13.38 -14.70 0.74
C TRP A 46 -13.28 -15.31 2.14
N TYR A 47 -14.38 -15.85 2.66
CA TYR A 47 -14.42 -16.43 3.99
C TYR A 47 -13.43 -17.57 4.11
N HIS A 48 -13.39 -18.48 3.13
CA HIS A 48 -12.44 -19.58 3.15
C HIS A 48 -11.01 -19.11 2.92
N SER A 49 -10.75 -18.17 2.02
CA SER A 49 -9.41 -17.59 1.82
C SER A 49 -8.87 -16.97 3.11
N TYR A 50 -9.69 -16.20 3.82
CA TYR A 50 -9.28 -15.48 5.02
C TYR A 50 -9.32 -16.33 6.30
N TYR A 51 -10.35 -17.16 6.50
CA TYR A 51 -10.54 -17.94 7.74
C TYR A 51 -9.98 -19.37 7.67
N LEU A 52 -9.64 -19.94 6.50
CA LEU A 52 -8.83 -21.18 6.48
C LEU A 52 -7.40 -20.95 7.02
N MET A 53 -7.04 -19.68 7.29
CA MET A 53 -5.88 -19.29 8.09
C MET A 53 -5.86 -19.93 9.49
N TYR A 54 -7.02 -20.35 10.02
CA TYR A 54 -7.14 -21.06 11.30
C TYR A 54 -6.97 -22.58 11.20
N ASN A 55 -6.48 -23.12 10.07
CA ASN A 55 -6.05 -24.51 10.07
C ASN A 55 -4.86 -24.71 11.02
N ASP A 56 -4.70 -25.90 11.58
CA ASP A 56 -3.76 -26.17 12.68
C ASP A 56 -2.32 -25.73 12.34
N ASP A 57 -1.84 -25.99 11.13
CA ASP A 57 -0.48 -25.66 10.70
C ASP A 57 -0.22 -24.15 10.61
N ARG A 58 -1.14 -23.39 9.99
CA ARG A 58 -1.02 -21.94 9.88
C ARG A 58 -1.22 -21.27 11.23
N PHE A 59 -2.17 -21.74 12.02
CA PHE A 59 -2.40 -21.25 13.36
C PHE A 59 -1.15 -21.42 14.23
N GLN A 60 -0.52 -22.60 14.22
CA GLN A 60 0.75 -22.83 14.90
C GLN A 60 1.83 -21.86 14.41
N LYS A 61 2.03 -21.74 13.10
CA LYS A 61 3.02 -20.82 12.51
C LYS A 61 2.81 -19.36 12.93
N PHE A 62 1.58 -18.87 12.90
CA PHE A 62 1.23 -17.47 13.19
C PHE A 62 1.25 -17.13 14.69
N ASN A 63 1.11 -18.13 15.55
CA ASN A 63 1.20 -17.97 17.00
C ASN A 63 2.56 -18.44 17.56
N SER A 64 3.47 -18.88 16.69
CA SER A 64 4.80 -19.29 17.08
C SER A 64 5.68 -18.07 17.40
N GLY A 65 6.50 -18.19 18.45
CA GLY A 65 7.34 -17.09 18.93
C GLY A 65 8.57 -16.84 18.05
N LEU A 66 9.37 -15.84 18.42
CA LEU A 66 10.62 -15.54 17.73
C LEU A 66 11.57 -16.76 17.67
N GLU A 67 11.54 -17.65 18.65
CA GLU A 67 12.43 -18.82 18.74
C GLU A 67 12.25 -19.82 17.58
N THR A 68 11.05 -19.93 17.04
CA THR A 68 10.72 -20.81 15.91
C THR A 68 10.83 -20.10 14.56
N ALA A 69 11.19 -18.81 14.55
CA ALA A 69 11.35 -18.04 13.33
C ALA A 69 12.50 -18.62 12.47
N PRO A 70 12.29 -18.81 11.16
CA PRO A 70 13.33 -19.30 10.26
C PRO A 70 14.59 -18.41 10.30
N LYS A 71 15.75 -19.07 10.29
CA LYS A 71 17.07 -18.43 10.25
C LYS A 71 17.70 -18.69 8.89
N TYR A 72 18.36 -17.67 8.33
CA TYR A 72 18.96 -17.70 7.01
C TYR A 72 20.38 -17.11 7.07
N SER A 73 21.25 -17.55 6.16
CA SER A 73 22.43 -16.72 5.84
C SER A 73 21.97 -15.42 5.18
N TYR A 74 22.82 -14.40 5.20
CA TYR A 74 22.51 -13.12 4.56
C TYR A 74 22.23 -13.29 3.05
N GLU A 75 23.06 -14.09 2.37
CA GLU A 75 22.94 -14.37 0.94
C GLU A 75 21.63 -15.07 0.62
N LYS A 76 21.21 -16.01 1.48
CA LYS A 76 19.94 -16.71 1.30
C LYS A 76 18.75 -15.77 1.52
N ALA A 77 18.82 -14.89 2.53
CA ALA A 77 17.79 -13.88 2.75
C ALA A 77 17.69 -12.90 1.58
N GLN A 78 18.82 -12.47 1.00
CA GLN A 78 18.88 -11.62 -0.18
C GLN A 78 18.24 -12.29 -1.40
N GLN A 79 18.62 -13.54 -1.69
CA GLN A 79 18.03 -14.30 -2.80
C GLN A 79 16.52 -14.48 -2.62
N LEU A 80 16.05 -14.80 -1.41
CA LEU A 80 14.63 -14.95 -1.13
C LEU A 80 13.88 -13.64 -1.37
N MET A 81 14.39 -12.51 -0.87
CA MET A 81 13.74 -11.21 -1.04
C MET A 81 13.70 -10.78 -2.51
N MET A 82 14.83 -10.90 -3.24
CA MET A 82 14.90 -10.61 -4.68
C MET A 82 13.90 -11.46 -5.46
N HIS A 83 13.83 -12.77 -5.19
CA HIS A 83 12.91 -13.65 -5.89
C HIS A 83 11.44 -13.35 -5.56
N THR A 84 11.11 -13.12 -4.29
CA THR A 84 9.71 -12.89 -3.86
C THR A 84 9.18 -11.53 -4.32
N ARG A 85 10.02 -10.50 -4.37
CA ARG A 85 9.62 -9.13 -4.71
C ARG A 85 9.97 -8.70 -6.13
N GLY A 86 10.84 -9.45 -6.82
CA GLY A 86 11.35 -9.09 -8.14
C GLY A 86 12.29 -7.88 -8.12
N LEU A 87 12.92 -7.61 -6.96
CA LEU A 87 13.77 -6.44 -6.73
C LEU A 87 15.18 -6.63 -7.27
N SER A 88 15.83 -5.50 -7.58
CA SER A 88 17.28 -5.47 -7.82
C SER A 88 18.06 -5.89 -6.57
N LYS A 89 19.33 -6.28 -6.77
CA LYS A 89 20.23 -6.64 -5.66
C LYS A 89 20.45 -5.46 -4.71
N GLU A 90 20.68 -4.27 -5.27
CA GLU A 90 20.90 -3.03 -4.52
C GLU A 90 19.66 -2.62 -3.72
N ALA A 91 18.48 -2.59 -4.34
CA ALA A 91 17.22 -2.32 -3.62
C ALA A 91 16.97 -3.31 -2.49
N THR A 92 17.32 -4.58 -2.71
CA THR A 92 17.20 -5.62 -1.68
C THR A 92 18.11 -5.36 -0.49
N GLU A 93 19.34 -4.88 -0.69
CA GLU A 93 20.29 -4.59 0.40
C GLU A 93 19.70 -3.53 1.35
N HIS A 94 19.16 -2.43 0.82
CA HIS A 94 18.51 -1.39 1.62
C HIS A 94 17.30 -1.90 2.43
N ILE A 95 16.54 -2.85 1.89
CA ILE A 95 15.41 -3.46 2.63
C ILE A 95 15.94 -4.36 3.76
N LEU A 96 16.95 -5.19 3.46
CA LEU A 96 17.49 -6.13 4.44
C LEU A 96 18.12 -5.44 5.65
N GLU A 97 18.75 -4.27 5.47
CA GLU A 97 19.29 -3.45 6.57
C GLU A 97 18.26 -3.13 7.65
N ARG A 98 16.97 -3.03 7.28
CA ARG A 98 15.87 -2.67 8.18
C ARG A 98 15.09 -3.87 8.68
N CYS A 99 15.17 -4.97 7.96
CA CYS A 99 14.28 -6.12 8.15
C CYS A 99 14.99 -7.36 8.69
N LEU A 100 16.33 -7.37 8.76
CA LEU A 100 17.10 -8.46 9.35
C LEU A 100 17.65 -8.10 10.72
N ILE A 101 17.65 -9.08 11.63
CA ILE A 101 18.37 -9.02 12.90
C ILE A 101 19.25 -10.26 13.07
N PRO A 102 20.41 -10.15 13.73
CA PRO A 102 21.26 -11.30 14.03
C PRO A 102 20.51 -12.37 14.84
N ALA A 103 20.76 -13.65 14.51
CA ALA A 103 20.09 -14.81 15.10
C ALA A 103 21.05 -15.85 15.71
N GLY A 104 22.33 -15.50 15.85
CA GLY A 104 23.44 -16.39 16.26
C GLY A 104 24.09 -17.09 15.06
N ASP A 105 25.31 -17.61 15.24
CA ASP A 105 26.02 -18.46 14.27
C ASP A 105 26.20 -17.87 12.86
N GLY A 106 26.30 -16.53 12.76
CA GLY A 106 26.38 -15.83 11.46
C GLY A 106 25.05 -15.82 10.68
N LEU A 107 23.95 -16.25 11.30
CA LEU A 107 22.62 -16.28 10.71
C LEU A 107 21.80 -15.04 11.09
N TYR A 108 20.80 -14.76 10.26
CA TYR A 108 19.87 -13.67 10.40
C TYR A 108 18.43 -14.20 10.40
N ARG A 109 17.52 -13.42 10.99
CA ARG A 109 16.08 -13.64 10.89
C ARG A 109 15.37 -12.36 10.48
N PHE A 110 14.24 -12.52 9.80
CA PHE A 110 13.38 -11.39 9.49
C PHE A 110 12.66 -10.88 10.75
N THR A 111 12.51 -9.56 10.87
CA THR A 111 11.78 -8.90 11.97
C THR A 111 10.27 -8.92 11.81
N PHE A 112 9.76 -9.43 10.68
CA PHE A 112 8.32 -9.44 10.41
C PHE A 112 7.58 -10.42 11.31
N ASP A 113 6.48 -9.94 11.87
CA ASP A 113 5.46 -10.82 12.44
C ASP A 113 4.86 -11.68 11.32
N GLN A 114 4.82 -13.00 11.51
CA GLN A 114 4.29 -13.89 10.47
C GLN A 114 2.82 -13.62 10.16
N ARG A 115 2.06 -13.05 11.10
CA ARG A 115 0.66 -12.65 10.92
C ARG A 115 0.52 -11.52 9.91
N MET A 116 1.54 -10.65 9.77
CA MET A 116 1.53 -9.57 8.77
C MET A 116 1.58 -10.08 7.32
N LYS A 117 1.89 -11.36 7.10
CA LYS A 117 1.79 -11.97 5.76
C LYS A 117 0.35 -12.17 5.32
N GLU A 118 -0.59 -12.11 6.26
CA GLU A 118 -2.03 -12.25 6.02
C GLU A 118 -2.66 -10.89 6.27
N VAL A 119 -2.86 -10.13 5.19
CA VAL A 119 -3.48 -8.81 5.27
C VAL A 119 -4.99 -8.98 5.36
N SER A 120 -5.59 -8.48 6.45
CA SER A 120 -7.05 -8.42 6.57
C SER A 120 -7.64 -7.55 5.47
N VAL A 121 -8.30 -8.20 4.51
CA VAL A 121 -9.03 -7.53 3.43
C VAL A 121 -10.52 -7.68 3.68
N PHE A 122 -11.25 -6.58 3.58
CA PHE A 122 -12.70 -6.62 3.62
C PHE A 122 -13.25 -7.13 2.28
N PRO A 123 -14.39 -7.83 2.26
CA PRO A 123 -15.00 -8.35 1.04
C PRO A 123 -15.75 -7.22 0.28
N PHE A 124 -15.07 -6.11 0.01
CA PHE A 124 -15.63 -5.03 -0.78
C PHE A 124 -15.58 -5.36 -2.26
N SER A 125 -16.68 -5.09 -2.98
CA SER A 125 -16.64 -5.07 -4.44
C SER A 125 -15.97 -3.80 -4.95
N GLY A 126 -15.56 -3.82 -6.22
CA GLY A 126 -15.05 -2.62 -6.89
C GLY A 126 -16.03 -1.45 -6.84
N GLU A 127 -17.32 -1.71 -7.02
CA GLU A 127 -18.37 -0.68 -6.93
C GLU A 127 -18.48 -0.08 -5.51
N MET A 128 -18.36 -0.91 -4.47
CA MET A 128 -18.33 -0.40 -3.09
C MET A 128 -17.10 0.45 -2.85
N LEU A 129 -15.93 -0.01 -3.31
CA LEU A 129 -14.70 0.76 -3.21
C LEU A 129 -14.82 2.10 -3.94
N GLU A 130 -15.35 2.12 -5.16
CA GLU A 130 -15.58 3.35 -5.92
C GLU A 130 -16.43 4.35 -5.13
N LYS A 131 -17.58 3.91 -4.60
CA LYS A 131 -18.49 4.75 -3.81
C LYS A 131 -17.86 5.26 -2.52
N ILE A 132 -16.95 4.53 -1.91
CA ILE A 132 -16.28 4.95 -0.68
C ILE A 132 -15.11 5.89 -1.01
N TYR A 133 -14.28 5.51 -1.98
CA TYR A 133 -13.01 6.15 -2.27
C TYR A 133 -13.15 7.47 -3.02
N THR A 134 -14.10 7.60 -3.93
CA THR A 134 -14.28 8.82 -4.74
C THR A 134 -14.93 9.98 -3.95
N THR A 135 -15.48 9.70 -2.77
CA THR A 135 -16.10 10.72 -1.89
C THR A 135 -15.10 11.59 -1.16
N THR A 136 -13.81 11.24 -1.15
CA THR A 136 -12.79 12.06 -0.51
C THR A 136 -12.66 13.40 -1.22
N THR A 137 -12.59 14.48 -0.46
CA THR A 137 -12.28 15.83 -0.95
C THR A 137 -10.79 16.13 -0.91
N THR A 138 -9.98 15.22 -0.35
CA THR A 138 -8.53 15.41 -0.23
C THR A 138 -7.84 15.23 -1.57
N PRO A 139 -7.03 16.20 -2.03
CA PRO A 139 -6.23 16.02 -3.24
C PRO A 139 -5.42 14.72 -3.17
N THR A 140 -5.54 13.89 -4.19
CA THR A 140 -4.92 12.57 -4.26
C THR A 140 -4.17 12.42 -5.58
N PHE A 141 -2.92 11.97 -5.50
CA PHE A 141 -2.09 11.63 -6.64
C PHE A 141 -1.69 10.17 -6.57
N CYS A 142 -2.10 9.38 -7.56
CA CYS A 142 -1.85 7.95 -7.60
C CYS A 142 -0.82 7.61 -8.69
N VAL A 143 0.20 6.84 -8.34
CA VAL A 143 1.18 6.30 -9.28
C VAL A 143 0.88 4.81 -9.46
N LEU A 144 0.66 4.37 -10.70
CA LEU A 144 0.32 2.99 -11.03
C LEU A 144 1.47 2.33 -11.78
N ALA A 145 1.84 1.12 -11.36
CA ALA A 145 2.86 0.34 -12.06
C ALA A 145 2.25 -0.31 -13.31
N LYS A 146 2.85 -0.06 -14.48
CA LYS A 146 2.36 -0.56 -15.77
C LYS A 146 2.21 -2.08 -15.79
N LYS A 147 3.18 -2.84 -15.23
CA LYS A 147 3.10 -4.30 -15.20
C LYS A 147 1.90 -4.81 -14.39
N MET A 148 1.45 -4.07 -13.37
CA MET A 148 0.29 -4.45 -12.56
C MET A 148 -1.02 -4.22 -13.30
N ILE A 149 -1.07 -3.18 -14.14
CA ILE A 149 -2.18 -2.96 -15.07
C ILE A 149 -2.23 -4.08 -16.12
N GLU A 150 -1.09 -4.44 -16.70
CA GLU A 150 -1.00 -5.47 -17.75
C GLU A 150 -1.43 -6.86 -17.28
N VAL A 151 -1.23 -7.20 -16.01
CA VAL A 151 -1.71 -8.46 -15.41
C VAL A 151 -3.14 -8.36 -14.85
N GLY A 152 -3.83 -7.24 -15.08
CA GLY A 152 -5.25 -7.08 -14.77
C GLY A 152 -5.59 -6.75 -13.31
N VAL A 153 -4.61 -6.38 -12.46
CA VAL A 153 -4.85 -6.14 -11.03
C VAL A 153 -5.92 -5.07 -10.78
N TYR A 154 -5.99 -4.06 -11.66
CA TYR A 154 -6.92 -2.94 -11.52
C TYR A 154 -8.20 -3.07 -12.36
N GLU A 155 -8.41 -4.19 -13.06
CA GLU A 155 -9.65 -4.43 -13.83
C GLU A 155 -10.93 -4.33 -12.97
N PRO A 156 -10.96 -4.82 -11.71
CA PRO A 156 -12.15 -4.71 -10.87
C PRO A 156 -12.44 -3.29 -10.35
N VAL A 157 -11.49 -2.37 -10.48
CA VAL A 157 -11.54 -1.00 -9.91
C VAL A 157 -11.20 0.07 -10.96
N PRO A 158 -11.93 0.14 -12.08
CA PRO A 158 -11.55 1.00 -13.22
C PRO A 158 -11.50 2.50 -12.86
N PHE A 159 -12.23 2.94 -11.83
CA PHE A 159 -12.24 4.33 -11.35
C PHE A 159 -10.86 4.85 -10.92
N ILE A 160 -9.90 3.97 -10.62
CA ILE A 160 -8.52 4.36 -10.29
C ILE A 160 -7.78 4.97 -11.50
N MET A 161 -8.22 4.65 -12.72
CA MET A 161 -7.71 5.18 -13.99
C MET A 161 -8.73 6.08 -14.70
N ASP A 162 -9.74 6.59 -13.98
CA ASP A 162 -10.70 7.54 -14.51
C ASP A 162 -10.82 8.75 -13.57
N GLU A 163 -10.15 9.85 -13.91
CA GLU A 163 -10.24 11.10 -13.13
C GLU A 163 -11.67 11.64 -13.04
N LYS A 164 -12.55 11.32 -14.00
CA LYS A 164 -13.95 11.79 -14.01
C LYS A 164 -14.82 11.04 -13.01
N ALA A 165 -14.41 9.86 -12.57
CA ALA A 165 -15.08 9.12 -11.50
C ALA A 165 -14.96 9.83 -10.14
N TRP A 166 -14.09 10.84 -10.02
CA TRP A 166 -13.85 11.59 -8.79
C TRP A 166 -14.57 12.95 -8.84
N PRO A 167 -15.77 13.06 -8.23
CA PRO A 167 -16.67 14.20 -8.43
C PRO A 167 -16.11 15.55 -7.94
N HIS A 168 -15.08 15.52 -7.10
CA HIS A 168 -14.43 16.72 -6.59
C HIS A 168 -13.28 17.24 -7.49
N GLY A 169 -12.95 16.54 -8.58
CA GLY A 169 -11.87 16.93 -9.50
C GLY A 169 -10.50 17.01 -8.81
N ASN A 170 -10.32 16.23 -7.75
CA ASN A 170 -9.20 16.28 -6.83
C ASN A 170 -8.28 15.06 -6.95
N TYR A 171 -8.52 14.20 -7.94
CA TYR A 171 -7.75 13.00 -8.19
C TYR A 171 -6.97 13.14 -9.50
N LYS A 172 -5.71 12.71 -9.47
CA LYS A 172 -4.87 12.56 -10.64
C LYS A 172 -4.12 11.24 -10.55
N TYR A 173 -3.80 10.65 -11.69
CA TYR A 173 -2.95 9.47 -11.72
C TYR A 173 -1.86 9.54 -12.78
N LYS A 174 -0.81 8.76 -12.58
CA LYS A 174 0.29 8.56 -13.55
C LYS A 174 0.61 7.08 -13.65
N ILE A 175 0.75 6.58 -14.86
CA ILE A 175 1.27 5.23 -15.10
C ILE A 175 2.77 5.32 -15.33
N VAL A 176 3.54 4.47 -14.65
CA VAL A 176 5.01 4.39 -14.79
C VAL A 176 5.43 2.99 -15.20
N ASP A 177 6.51 2.88 -15.97
CA ASP A 177 7.05 1.58 -16.37
C ASP A 177 7.72 0.90 -15.18
N GLY A 178 7.37 -0.37 -14.91
CA GLY A 178 7.91 -1.10 -13.75
C GLY A 178 6.91 -2.07 -13.11
N SER A 179 7.39 -2.81 -12.11
CA SER A 179 6.61 -3.70 -11.23
C SER A 179 6.03 -2.94 -10.02
N HIS A 180 5.35 -3.63 -9.12
CA HIS A 180 4.74 -3.06 -7.91
C HIS A 180 5.73 -2.21 -7.09
N ASP A 181 6.95 -2.73 -6.92
CA ASP A 181 8.01 -2.09 -6.16
C ASP A 181 8.85 -1.09 -6.99
N VAL A 182 8.32 -0.57 -8.12
CA VAL A 182 8.99 0.44 -8.98
C VAL A 182 9.41 1.69 -8.20
N HIS A 183 8.69 2.04 -7.14
CA HIS A 183 9.04 3.16 -6.26
C HIS A 183 10.33 2.93 -5.46
N ILE A 184 10.79 1.69 -5.35
CA ILE A 184 12.07 1.31 -4.74
C ILE A 184 13.14 1.18 -5.81
N ASP A 185 12.84 0.48 -6.91
CA ASP A 185 13.84 0.18 -7.95
C ASP A 185 14.15 1.38 -8.87
N ASN A 186 13.16 2.22 -9.19
CA ASN A 186 13.29 3.36 -10.14
C ASN A 186 12.48 4.58 -9.65
N PRO A 187 12.80 5.15 -8.47
CA PRO A 187 12.06 6.28 -7.89
C PRO A 187 12.01 7.52 -8.78
N GLU A 188 12.99 7.70 -9.68
CA GLU A 188 13.07 8.81 -10.62
C GLU A 188 11.88 8.90 -11.59
N TYR A 189 11.14 7.81 -11.79
CA TYR A 189 9.96 7.82 -12.65
C TYR A 189 8.77 8.61 -12.06
N MET A 190 8.83 8.94 -10.77
CA MET A 190 7.73 9.58 -10.04
C MET A 190 8.16 10.68 -9.06
N ALA A 191 9.43 10.74 -8.66
CA ALA A 191 9.91 11.63 -7.60
C ALA A 191 9.56 13.10 -7.85
N ASP A 192 9.76 13.60 -9.08
CA ASP A 192 9.48 14.99 -9.43
C ASP A 192 7.98 15.31 -9.42
N ASP A 193 7.14 14.41 -9.95
CA ASP A 193 5.68 14.60 -9.97
C ASP A 193 5.11 14.59 -8.55
N ILE A 194 5.58 13.66 -7.72
CA ILE A 194 5.21 13.58 -6.30
C ILE A 194 5.63 14.86 -5.58
N SER A 195 6.88 15.30 -5.80
CA SER A 195 7.39 16.53 -5.18
C SER A 195 6.58 17.75 -5.59
N ASN A 196 6.29 17.89 -6.88
CA ASN A 196 5.45 18.97 -7.38
C ASN A 196 4.05 18.95 -6.77
N PHE A 197 3.40 17.77 -6.74
CA PHE A 197 2.09 17.60 -6.13
C PHE A 197 2.08 17.96 -4.63
N ILE A 198 3.10 17.57 -3.86
CA ILE A 198 3.18 17.92 -2.44
C ILE A 198 3.40 19.44 -2.27
N LEU A 199 4.33 20.00 -3.04
CA LEU A 199 4.74 21.40 -2.92
C LEU A 199 3.70 22.42 -3.43
N GLU A 200 2.85 22.04 -4.37
CA GLU A 200 1.69 22.86 -4.77
C GLU A 200 0.82 23.24 -3.57
N GLY A 201 0.64 22.32 -2.62
CA GLY A 201 -0.11 22.57 -1.38
C GLY A 201 0.56 23.60 -0.49
N ALA A 202 1.88 23.51 -0.35
CA ALA A 202 2.66 24.46 0.43
C ALA A 202 2.58 25.87 -0.18
N LYS A 203 2.73 25.98 -1.51
CA LYS A 203 2.60 27.25 -2.24
C LYS A 203 1.21 27.87 -2.10
N ALA A 204 0.15 27.07 -2.22
CA ALA A 204 -1.23 27.54 -2.04
C ALA A 204 -1.48 28.07 -0.62
N LYS A 205 -0.95 27.40 0.41
CA LYS A 205 -1.05 27.81 1.82
C LYS A 205 -0.27 29.09 2.10
N LEU A 206 0.93 29.25 1.54
CA LEU A 206 1.71 30.49 1.63
C LEU A 206 0.96 31.67 0.99
N ASN A 207 0.40 31.48 -0.20
CA ASN A 207 -0.33 32.52 -0.91
C ASN A 207 -1.60 32.98 -0.18
N SER A 208 -2.32 32.06 0.49
CA SER A 208 -3.51 32.42 1.27
C SER A 208 -3.17 33.25 2.51
N ILE A 209 -2.06 32.95 3.20
CA ILE A 209 -1.57 33.71 4.35
C ILE A 209 -1.19 35.15 3.93
N VAL A 210 -0.45 35.29 2.82
CA VAL A 210 -0.04 36.61 2.29
C VAL A 210 -1.26 37.46 1.93
N LYS A 211 -2.31 36.86 1.34
CA LYS A 211 -3.55 37.56 0.97
C LYS A 211 -4.37 38.03 2.18
N VAL A 212 -4.41 37.24 3.26
CA VAL A 212 -5.07 37.66 4.52
C VAL A 212 -4.30 38.79 5.20
N ALA A 213 -2.97 38.77 5.14
CA ALA A 213 -2.14 39.84 5.71
C ALA A 213 -2.26 41.17 4.95
N SER A 214 -2.49 41.14 3.64
CA SER A 214 -2.64 42.36 2.82
C SER A 214 -4.03 43.01 2.91
N GLN A 215 -5.07 42.25 3.29
CA GLN A 215 -6.43 42.78 3.50
C GLN A 215 -6.66 43.37 4.91
N ARG A 216 -5.69 43.24 5.82
CA ARG A 216 -5.73 43.77 7.20
C ARG A 216 -4.91 45.06 7.36
N LYS A 217 -4.43 45.64 6.27
CA LYS A 217 -3.83 46.98 6.21
C LYS A 217 -4.81 47.94 5.55
#